data_AF-A0A937IX47-F1
#
_entry.id   AF-A0A937IX47-F1
#
_cell.length_a   1.000
_cell.length_b   1.000
_cell.length_c   1.000
_cell.angle_alpha   90.00
_cell.angle_beta   90.00
_cell.angle_gamma   90.00
#
_symmetry.space_group_name_H-M   'P 1'
#
loop_
_entity.id
_entity.type
_entity.pdbx_description
1 polymer ?
#
loop_
_entity_poly.entity_id
_entity_poly.type
_entity_poly.pdbx_seq_one_letter_code
_entity_poly.pdbx_strand_id
1 'polypeptide(L)' 'MKTKIEAVIFDMDGLIIDSEPLWKIAEIESFKEIGFDFTKQMCALTTGMRIDEVVHYWRKKLKWGKSLRKRGY' A
#
# COMPACT_ATOMS: atom_id res chain seq x y z
N MET A 1 -39.50 15.43 3.68
CA MET A 1 -39.63 14.36 2.66
C MET A 1 -38.41 13.45 2.78
N LYS A 2 -38.59 12.13 2.94
CA LYS A 2 -37.47 11.17 2.91
C LYS A 2 -37.03 11.02 1.46
N THR A 3 -35.74 11.23 1.18
CA THR A 3 -35.12 10.88 -0.09
C THR A 3 -35.17 9.36 -0.28
N LYS A 4 -35.76 8.90 -1.39
CA LYS A 4 -35.76 7.50 -1.78
C LYS A 4 -34.38 7.18 -2.33
N ILE A 5 -33.70 6.17 -1.79
CA ILE A 5 -32.43 5.71 -2.33
C ILE A 5 -32.73 4.86 -3.58
N GLU A 6 -32.18 5.24 -4.73
CA GLU A 6 -32.37 4.55 -6.01
C GLU A 6 -31.21 3.62 -6.35
N ALA A 7 -30.01 3.89 -5.83
CA ALA A 7 -28.83 3.08 -6.06
C ALA A 7 -27.84 3.19 -4.89
N VAL A 8 -27.00 2.16 -4.75
CA VAL A 8 -25.88 2.10 -3.80
C VAL A 8 -24.66 1.56 -4.56
N ILE A 9 -23.52 2.22 -4.41
CA ILE A 9 -22.24 1.76 -4.97
C ILE A 9 -21.41 1.23 -3.81
N PHE A 10 -20.90 0.02 -3.97
CA PHE A 10 -20.02 -0.62 -3.02
C PHE A 10 -18.61 -0.62 -3.60
N ASP A 11 -17.65 -0.29 -2.75
CA ASP A 11 -16.24 -0.57 -3.01
C ASP A 11 -16.00 -2.09 -3.02
N MET A 12 -14.95 -2.53 -3.69
CA MET A 12 -14.66 -3.96 -3.87
C MET A 12 -13.77 -4.50 -2.74
N ASP A 13 -12.56 -3.95 -2.63
CA ASP A 13 -11.51 -4.41 -1.72
C ASP A 13 -11.79 -3.99 -0.29
N GLY A 14 -11.73 -4.94 0.64
CA GLY A 14 -12.03 -4.71 2.06
C GLY A 14 -13.51 -4.46 2.38
N LEU A 15 -14.41 -4.45 1.37
CA LEU A 15 -15.85 -4.29 1.56
C LEU A 15 -16.67 -5.46 1.00
N ILE A 16 -16.65 -5.69 -0.32
CA ILE A 16 -17.30 -6.88 -0.91
C ILE A 16 -16.45 -8.11 -0.66
N ILE A 17 -15.12 -7.97 -0.74
CA ILE A 17 -14.15 -9.05 -0.55
C ILE A 17 -13.23 -8.68 0.61
N ASP A 18 -13.01 -9.61 1.55
CA ASP A 18 -11.97 -9.47 2.58
C ASP A 18 -10.57 -9.72 1.99
N SER A 19 -10.14 -8.83 1.08
CA SER A 19 -8.87 -8.91 0.35
C SER A 19 -7.71 -8.27 1.12
N GLU A 20 -7.98 -7.46 2.15
CA GLU A 20 -6.96 -6.77 2.95
C GLU A 20 -5.89 -7.68 3.58
N PRO A 21 -6.21 -8.89 4.10
CA PRO A 21 -5.18 -9.82 4.57
C PRO A 21 -4.23 -10.26 3.45
N LEU A 22 -4.74 -10.46 2.23
CA LEU A 22 -3.95 -10.89 1.08
C LEU A 22 -3.07 -9.74 0.57
N TRP A 23 -3.60 -8.53 0.50
CA TRP A 23 -2.83 -7.32 0.17
C TRP A 23 -1.63 -7.15 1.09
N LYS A 24 -1.80 -7.37 2.40
CA LYS A 24 -0.70 -7.28 3.38
C LYS A 24 0.37 -8.35 3.19
N ILE A 25 -0.02 -9.59 2.87
CA ILE A 25 0.93 -10.66 2.58
C ILE A 25 1.74 -10.31 1.33
N ALA A 26 1.05 -9.92 0.25
CA ALA A 26 1.67 -9.55 -1.01
C ALA A 26 2.63 -8.36 -0.86
N GLU A 27 2.25 -7.33 -0.10
CA GLU A 27 3.11 -6.18 0.17
C GLU A 27 4.38 -6.58 0.93
N ILE A 28 4.24 -7.37 2.01
CA ILE A 28 5.39 -7.84 2.79
C ILE A 28 6.33 -8.69 1.93
N GLU A 29 5.80 -9.64 1.17
CA GLU A 29 6.61 -10.51 0.31
C GLU A 29 7.32 -9.71 -0.79
N SER A 30 6.60 -8.81 -1.47
CA SER A 30 7.15 -7.98 -2.55
C SER A 30 8.27 -7.05 -2.07
N PHE A 31 8.09 -6.39 -0.92
CA PHE A 31 9.12 -5.50 -0.37
C PHE A 31 10.31 -6.27 0.21
N LYS A 32 10.08 -7.49 0.71
CA LYS A 32 11.16 -8.36 1.18
C LYS A 32 12.10 -8.77 0.05
N GLU A 33 11.58 -9.04 -1.15
CA GLU A 33 12.39 -9.39 -2.34
C GLU A 33 13.40 -8.29 -2.71
N ILE A 34 13.08 -7.02 -2.41
CA ILE A 34 13.97 -5.87 -2.67
C ILE A 34 14.74 -5.41 -1.41
N GLY A 35 14.74 -6.21 -0.35
CA GLY A 35 15.56 -6.01 0.85
C GLY A 35 14.94 -5.14 1.93
N PHE A 36 13.62 -4.97 1.95
CA PHE A 36 12.92 -4.26 3.02
C PHE A 36 12.00 -5.20 3.81
N ASP A 37 12.23 -5.30 5.12
CA ASP A 37 11.37 -6.06 6.02
C ASP A 37 10.18 -5.22 6.48
N PHE A 38 8.99 -5.51 5.95
CA PHE A 38 7.76 -4.82 6.31
C PHE A 38 7.00 -5.53 7.43
N THR A 39 6.38 -4.73 8.30
CA THR A 39 5.44 -5.22 9.31
C THR A 39 3.99 -5.01 8.85
N LYS A 40 3.04 -5.71 9.47
CA LYS A 40 1.61 -5.51 9.21
C LYS A 40 1.16 -4.06 9.49
N GLN A 41 1.78 -3.41 10.48
CA GLN A 41 1.51 -2.02 10.83
C GLN A 41 2.00 -1.04 9.75
N MET A 42 3.11 -1.38 9.08
CA MET A 42 3.57 -0.60 7.93
C MET A 42 2.55 -0.67 6.79
N CYS A 43 2.10 -1.88 6.43
CA CYS A 43 1.11 -2.07 5.36
C CYS A 43 -0.20 -1.31 5.62
N ALA A 44 -0.62 -1.22 6.90
CA ALA A 44 -1.81 -0.47 7.28
C ALA A 44 -1.72 1.05 6.98
N LEU A 45 -0.53 1.61 6.77
CA LEU A 45 -0.35 3.02 6.39
C LEU A 45 -0.77 3.32 4.95
N THR A 46 -0.91 2.27 4.13
CA THR A 46 -1.20 2.37 2.70
C THR A 46 -2.45 1.58 2.29
N THR A 47 -3.20 1.02 3.26
CA THR A 47 -4.53 0.42 3.02
C THR A 47 -5.45 1.42 2.30
N GLY A 48 -6.15 0.95 1.27
CA GLY A 48 -7.05 1.77 0.43
C GLY A 48 -6.35 2.67 -0.59
N MET A 49 -5.02 2.72 -0.63
CA MET A 49 -4.30 3.37 -1.72
C MET A 49 -4.23 2.47 -2.95
N ARG A 50 -4.13 3.07 -4.14
CA ARG A 50 -3.80 2.31 -5.34
C ARG A 50 -2.36 1.80 -5.26
N ILE A 51 -2.09 0.67 -5.91
CA ILE A 51 -0.79 -0.02 -5.85
C ILE A 51 0.38 0.89 -6.27
N ASP A 52 0.19 1.74 -7.28
CA ASP A 52 1.19 2.70 -7.73
C ASP A 52 1.47 3.79 -6.67
N GLU A 53 0.46 4.22 -5.93
CA GLU A 53 0.58 5.15 -4.81
C GLU A 53 1.33 4.52 -3.63
N VAL A 54 1.07 3.24 -3.31
CA VAL A 54 1.80 2.45 -2.30
C VAL A 54 3.30 2.45 -2.62
N VAL A 55 3.64 2.07 -3.86
CA VAL A 55 5.05 2.02 -4.32
C VAL A 55 5.69 3.41 -4.26
N HIS A 56 4.97 4.45 -4.70
CA HIS A 56 5.48 5.83 -4.64
C HIS A 56 5.72 6.30 -3.20
N TYR A 57 4.76 6.04 -2.30
CA TYR A 57 4.82 6.38 -0.88
C TYR A 57 6.06 5.76 -0.24
N TRP A 58 6.25 4.44 -0.42
CA TRP A 58 7.37 3.73 0.18
C TRP A 58 8.71 4.09 -0.46
N ARG A 59 8.77 4.30 -1.77
CA ARG A 59 9.98 4.77 -2.43
C ARG A 59 10.47 6.08 -1.85
N LYS A 60 9.55 7.04 -1.61
CA LYS A 60 9.87 8.32 -0.98
C LYS A 60 10.32 8.14 0.48
N LYS A 61 9.58 7.35 1.26
CA LYS A 61 9.80 7.16 2.70
C LYS A 61 11.10 6.42 3.00
N LEU A 62 11.41 5.37 2.25
CA LEU A 62 12.62 4.55 2.38
C LEU A 62 13.84 5.16 1.68
N LYS A 63 13.66 6.26 0.93
CA LYS A 63 14.68 6.83 0.03
C LYS A 63 15.24 5.78 -0.94
N TRP A 64 14.40 4.83 -1.33
CA TRP A 64 14.76 3.70 -2.18
C TRP A 64 15.21 4.19 -3.57
N GLY A 65 16.36 3.69 -4.03
CA GLY A 65 16.98 4.07 -5.30
C GLY A 65 17.86 5.33 -5.24
N LYS A 66 18.01 5.99 -4.08
CA LYS A 66 19.08 6.98 -3.92
C LYS A 66 20.39 6.23 -3.70
N SER A 67 21.27 6.22 -4.70
CA SER A 67 22.64 5.75 -4.47
C SER A 67 23.27 6.61 -3.38
N LEU A 68 23.89 5.99 -2.38
CA LEU A 68 24.88 6.67 -1.57
C LEU A 68 26.01 7.05 -2.51
N ARG A 69 25.93 8.23 -3.15
CA ARG A 69 27.11 8.83 -3.78
C ARG A 69 28.16 8.87 -2.67
N LYS A 70 29.15 7.99 -2.77
CA LYS A 70 30.39 8.07 -2.00
C LYS A 70 30.83 9.52 -2.09
N ARG A 71 30.77 10.26 -0.97
CA ARG A 71 31.57 11.46 -0.80
C ARG A 71 33.01 10.96 -0.75
N GLY A 72 33.60 10.86 -1.94
CA GLY A 72 35.03 10.77 -2.10
C GLY A 72 35.62 12.17 -1.98
N TYR A 73 36.84 12.18 -1.44
CA TYR A 73 37.74 13.29 -1.09
C TYR A 73 37.44 13.98 0.24
#